data_AF-W7LXG7-F1
#
_entry.id   AF-W7LXG7-F1
#
_cell.length_a   1.000
_cell.length_b   1.000
_cell.length_c   1.000
_cell.angle_alpha   90.00
_cell.angle_beta   90.00
_cell.angle_gamma   90.00
#
_symmetry.space_group_name_H-M   'P 1'
#
loop_
_entity.id
_entity.type
_entity.pdbx_description
1 polymer ?
#
loop_
_entity_poly.entity_id
_entity_poly.type
_entity_poly.pdbx_seq_one_letter_code
_entity_poly.pdbx_strand_id
1 'polypeptide(L)'
;MAGGSRSSPIPQQEMADQAANTSAKRNAEETQTLRSKLVDQHLSILNYPDPLKPRAPFQVYPQGITPEVEAKWLQMLKQNSV
;
A
#
# COMPACT_ATOMS: atom_id res chain seq x y z
N MET A 1 -53.66 10.62 -37.12
CA MET A 1 -53.24 11.75 -36.27
C MET A 1 -52.04 11.29 -35.47
N ALA A 2 -50.84 11.71 -35.87
CA ALA A 2 -49.60 11.42 -35.16
C ALA A 2 -49.29 12.61 -34.24
N GLY A 3 -49.15 12.35 -32.94
CA GLY A 3 -48.86 13.36 -31.93
C GLY A 3 -48.22 12.71 -30.72
N GLY A 4 -47.05 12.09 -30.91
CA GLY A 4 -46.22 11.62 -29.81
C GLY A 4 -45.43 12.81 -29.27
N SER A 5 -45.86 13.34 -28.11
CA SER A 5 -45.17 14.39 -27.38
C SER A 5 -43.77 13.90 -27.00
N ARG A 6 -42.75 14.34 -27.76
CA ARG A 6 -41.36 14.22 -27.37
C ARG A 6 -41.10 15.25 -26.26
N SER A 7 -41.19 14.82 -25.01
CA SER A 7 -40.72 15.61 -23.88
C SER A 7 -39.21 15.78 -24.00
N SER A 8 -38.76 17.00 -24.27
CA SER A 8 -37.36 17.38 -24.20
C SER A 8 -36.86 17.24 -22.76
N PRO A 9 -35.65 16.70 -22.51
CA PRO A 9 -35.09 16.71 -21.18
C PRO A 9 -34.91 18.16 -20.73
N ILE A 10 -35.35 18.46 -19.51
CA ILE A 10 -35.15 19.77 -18.89
C ILE A 10 -33.62 19.96 -18.74
N PRO A 11 -33.03 21.10 -19.15
CA PRO A 11 -31.58 21.32 -19.10
C PRO A 11 -30.95 21.06 -17.73
N GLN A 12 -31.72 21.23 -16.66
CA GLN A 12 -31.30 20.93 -15.29
C GLN A 12 -31.15 19.45 -15.00
N GLN A 13 -31.97 18.58 -15.62
CA GLN A 13 -31.88 17.14 -15.45
C GLN A 13 -30.69 16.58 -16.22
N GLU A 14 -30.44 17.08 -17.43
CA GLU A 14 -29.25 16.69 -18.21
C GLU A 14 -27.94 17.13 -17.51
N MET A 15 -27.93 18.34 -16.92
CA MET A 15 -26.80 18.80 -16.09
C MET A 15 -26.62 17.94 -14.82
N ALA A 16 -27.72 17.55 -14.16
CA ALA A 16 -27.67 16.69 -12.98
C ALA A 16 -27.16 15.28 -13.32
N ASP A 17 -27.58 14.72 -14.46
CA ASP A 17 -27.13 13.42 -14.94
C ASP A 17 -25.65 13.45 -15.33
N GLN A 18 -25.17 14.54 -15.95
CA GLN A 18 -23.74 14.74 -16.21
C GLN A 18 -22.92 14.89 -14.90
N ALA A 19 -23.45 15.60 -13.90
CA ALA A 19 -22.81 15.71 -12.58
C ALA A 19 -22.78 14.35 -11.83
N ALA A 20 -23.84 13.55 -11.95
CA ALA A 20 -23.91 12.21 -11.39
C ALA A 20 -22.90 11.28 -12.07
N ASN A 21 -22.80 11.31 -13.40
CA ASN A 21 -21.84 10.51 -14.16
C ASN A 21 -20.38 10.88 -13.85
N THR A 22 -20.07 12.17 -13.70
CA THR A 22 -18.71 12.62 -13.34
C THR A 22 -18.34 12.26 -11.90
N SER A 23 -19.28 12.35 -10.96
CA SER A 23 -19.06 11.93 -9.57
C SER A 23 -18.93 10.41 -9.42
N ALA A 24 -19.72 9.61 -10.15
CA ALA A 24 -19.59 8.16 -10.20
C ALA A 24 -18.22 7.74 -10.77
N LYS A 25 -17.76 8.40 -11.85
CA LYS A 25 -16.44 8.16 -12.43
C LYS A 25 -15.31 8.48 -11.46
N ARG A 26 -15.40 9.62 -10.77
CA ARG A 26 -14.41 10.01 -9.74
C ARG A 26 -14.35 8.98 -8.60
N ASN A 27 -15.51 8.53 -8.10
CA ASN A 27 -15.57 7.49 -7.07
C ASN A 27 -14.94 6.17 -7.55
N ALA A 28 -15.16 5.78 -8.81
CA ALA A 28 -14.53 4.59 -9.38
C ALA A 28 -12.99 4.73 -9.44
N GLU A 29 -12.49 5.90 -9.83
CA GLU A 29 -11.04 6.20 -9.86
C GLU A 29 -10.42 6.23 -8.45
N GLU A 30 -11.11 6.82 -7.48
CA GLU A 30 -10.67 6.85 -6.07
C GLU A 30 -10.64 5.45 -5.46
N THR A 31 -11.69 4.65 -5.67
CA THR A 31 -11.73 3.26 -5.19
C THR A 31 -10.68 2.38 -5.86
N GLN A 32 -10.40 2.58 -7.15
CA GLN A 32 -9.31 1.92 -7.84
C GLN A 32 -7.95 2.33 -7.26
N THR A 33 -7.74 3.61 -6.99
CA THR A 33 -6.50 4.13 -6.38
C THR A 33 -6.28 3.57 -4.98
N LEU A 34 -7.32 3.51 -4.16
CA LEU A 34 -7.29 2.90 -2.82
C LEU A 34 -6.95 1.41 -2.91
N ARG A 35 -7.57 0.66 -3.83
CA ARG A 35 -7.24 -0.75 -4.06
C ARG A 35 -5.77 -0.92 -4.49
N SER A 36 -5.26 -0.05 -5.36
CA SER A 36 -3.85 -0.07 -5.76
C SER A 36 -2.89 0.21 -4.61
N LYS A 37 -3.28 1.02 -3.61
CA LYS A 37 -2.48 1.27 -2.39
C LYS A 37 -2.53 0.12 -1.38
N LEU A 38 -3.59 -0.68 -1.39
CA LEU A 38 -3.77 -1.83 -0.49
C LEU A 38 -3.04 -3.09 -0.97
N VAL A 39 -2.65 -3.14 -2.25
CA VAL A 39 -1.80 -4.21 -2.77
C VAL A 39 -0.35 -3.83 -2.49
N ASP A 40 0.25 -4.46 -1.49
CA ASP A 40 1.71 -4.40 -1.34
C ASP A 40 2.34 -5.12 -2.54
N GLN A 41 2.81 -4.33 -3.52
CA GLN A 41 3.37 -4.83 -4.78
C GLN A 41 4.56 -5.78 -4.58
N HIS A 42 5.20 -5.73 -3.42
CA HIS A 42 6.36 -6.54 -3.10
C HIS A 42 6.03 -7.81 -2.31
N LEU A 43 4.82 -7.93 -1.78
CA LEU A 43 4.43 -9.03 -0.89
C LEU A 43 3.77 -10.15 -1.69
N SER A 44 4.61 -11.07 -2.20
CA SER A 44 4.13 -12.31 -2.82
C SER A 44 3.88 -13.36 -1.73
N ILE A 45 2.61 -13.70 -1.49
CA ILE A 45 2.20 -14.75 -0.54
C ILE A 45 2.86 -16.09 -0.88
N LEU A 46 3.06 -16.38 -2.17
CA LEU A 46 3.73 -17.60 -2.64
C LEU A 46 5.22 -17.64 -2.28
N ASN A 47 5.85 -16.48 -2.16
CA ASN A 47 7.26 -16.35 -1.79
C ASN A 47 7.45 -16.00 -0.31
N TYR A 48 6.36 -15.87 0.45
CA TYR A 48 6.45 -15.55 1.87
C TYR A 48 6.93 -16.80 2.63
N PRO A 49 8.08 -16.74 3.33
CA PRO A 49 8.58 -17.89 4.07
C PRO A 49 7.59 -18.25 5.18
N ASP A 50 7.38 -19.55 5.36
CA ASP A 50 6.46 -20.09 6.35
C ASP A 50 6.69 -19.46 7.74
N PRO A 51 5.71 -18.72 8.30
CA PRO A 51 5.85 -18.12 9.62
C PRO A 51 5.94 -19.19 10.73
N LEU A 52 5.46 -20.39 10.42
CA LEU A 52 5.52 -21.66 11.16
C LEU A 52 6.93 -22.14 11.50
N LYS A 53 7.84 -21.91 10.56
CA LYS A 53 9.13 -22.61 10.54
C LYS A 53 10.19 -21.79 11.26
N PRO A 54 11.02 -22.44 12.10
CA PRO A 54 12.23 -21.82 12.62
C PRO A 54 13.05 -21.29 11.45
N ARG A 55 13.33 -19.99 11.45
CA ARG A 55 14.22 -19.39 10.46
C ARG A 55 15.64 -19.79 10.78
N ALA A 56 16.45 -20.00 9.75
CA ALA A 56 17.89 -20.16 9.94
C ALA A 56 18.41 -18.97 10.76
N PRO A 57 19.38 -19.19 11.67
CA PRO A 57 19.98 -18.10 12.40
C PRO A 57 20.51 -17.10 11.38
N PHE A 58 19.96 -15.89 11.41
CA PHE A 58 20.51 -14.78 10.65
C PHE A 58 21.97 -14.62 11.10
N GLN A 59 22.89 -14.30 10.19
CA GLN A 59 24.21 -13.85 10.62
C GLN A 59 23.98 -12.64 11.54
N VAL A 60 24.18 -12.87 12.83
CA VAL A 60 23.95 -11.87 13.89
C VAL A 60 24.93 -10.72 13.72
N TYR A 61 26.08 -11.02 13.10
CA TYR A 61 27.15 -10.07 12.88
C TYR A 61 27.23 -9.63 11.42
N PRO A 62 27.32 -8.32 11.16
CA PRO A 62 27.65 -7.77 9.85
C PRO A 62 28.96 -8.34 9.30
N GLN A 63 29.11 -8.28 7.98
CA GLN A 63 30.31 -8.79 7.31
C GLN A 63 31.59 -8.13 7.86
N GLY A 64 32.52 -8.95 8.35
CA GLY A 64 33.77 -8.49 8.96
C GLY A 64 33.69 -8.14 10.45
N ILE A 65 32.50 -8.22 11.07
CA ILE A 65 32.35 -8.13 12.52
C ILE A 65 32.39 -9.55 13.09
N THR A 66 33.30 -9.78 14.03
CA THR A 66 33.37 -11.01 14.80
C THR A 66 32.95 -10.74 16.25
N PRO A 67 32.56 -11.76 17.03
CA PRO A 67 32.21 -11.59 18.44
C PRO A 67 33.31 -10.89 19.26
N GLU A 68 34.58 -11.08 18.89
CA GLU A 68 35.72 -10.44 19.54
C GLU A 68 35.76 -8.93 19.30
N VAL A 69 35.37 -8.48 18.10
CA VAL A 69 35.28 -7.06 17.76
C VAL A 69 34.14 -6.41 18.55
N GLU A 70 32.99 -7.08 18.65
CA GLU A 70 31.87 -6.62 19.48
C GLU A 70 32.29 -6.51 20.95
N ALA A 71 32.93 -7.54 21.50
CA ALA A 71 33.40 -7.55 22.89
C ALA A 71 34.35 -6.37 23.19
N LYS A 72 35.25 -6.06 22.25
CA LYS A 72 36.15 -4.90 22.36
C LYS A 72 35.39 -3.58 22.39
N TRP A 73 34.40 -3.39 21.53
CA TRP A 73 33.58 -2.18 21.51
C TRP A 73 32.74 -2.04 22.79
N LEU A 74 32.14 -3.14 23.27
CA LEU A 74 31.40 -3.15 24.53
C LEU A 74 32.29 -2.77 25.72
N GLN A 75 33.54 -3.24 25.72
CA GLN A 75 34.52 -2.84 26.72
C GLN A 75 34.84 -1.34 26.66
N MET A 76 35.04 -0.79 25.45
CA MET A 76 35.28 0.65 25.27
C MET A 76 34.09 1.48 25.73
N LEU A 77 32.85 1.06 25.43
CA LEU A 77 31.64 1.75 25.89
C LEU A 77 31.55 1.73 27.41
N LYS A 78 31.84 0.61 28.06
CA LYS A 78 31.84 0.49 29.52
C LYS A 78 32.89 1.39 30.18
N GLN A 79 34.04 1.59 29.53
CA GLN A 79 35.10 2.47 30.04
C GLN A 79 34.80 3.96 29.86
N ASN A 80 33.94 4.30 28.88
CA ASN A 80 33.59 5.69 28.54
C ASN A 80 32.15 6.06 28.94
N SER A 81 31.42 5.18 29.65
CA SER A 81 30.15 5.55 30.25
C SER A 81 30.42 6.40 31.49
N VAL A 82 30.12 7.69 31.38
CA VAL A 82 30.15 8.68 32.48
C VAL A 82 29.19 8.29 33.60
#